data_AF-A0A535R5P4-F1
#
_entry.id   AF-A0A535R5P4-F1
#
_cell.length_a   1.000
_cell.length_b   1.000
_cell.length_c   1.000
_cell.angle_alpha   90.00
_cell.angle_beta   90.00
_cell.angle_gamma   90.00
#
_symmetry.space_group_name_H-M   'P 1'
#
loop_
_entity.id
_entity.type
_entity.pdbx_description
1 polymer ?
#
loop_
_entity_poly.entity_id
_entity_poly.type
_entity_poly.pdbx_seq_one_letter_code
_entity_poly.pdbx_strand_id
1 'polypeptide(L)'
;MRRALFVLPFFCVLATILMVVWLHHPVAARSSGRVDIPASPDYLRTGSEQDGIAAINYARQSENLHSLQLPANYWQLSAVQQQFVLVNLERTDRGLHPLQMDANLSQMAAAYSKQMLDLNFFSHTSPIGGTFADRINSNPAIATQYYLAAENLAGNPVAGAGAIYEYMYDDSAEAWGHRNNILDPALTLVGIGL
;
A
#
# COMPACT_ATOMS: atom_id res chain seq x y z
N MET A 1 15.90 9.18 18.72
CA MET A 1 15.69 7.79 18.25
C MET A 1 15.23 7.89 16.80
N ARG A 2 15.93 7.26 15.85
CA ARG A 2 15.63 7.37 14.40
C ARG A 2 14.47 6.43 14.05
N ARG A 3 13.47 6.89 13.29
CA ARG A 3 12.24 6.14 12.95
C ARG A 3 12.30 5.57 11.53
N ALA A 4 11.38 4.71 11.16
CA ALA A 4 11.33 4.11 9.82
C ALA A 4 9.92 4.25 9.21
N LEU A 5 9.90 4.51 7.90
CA LEU A 5 8.79 5.14 7.19
C LEU A 5 8.11 4.26 6.16
N PHE A 6 6.79 4.30 6.10
CA PHE A 6 5.99 3.67 5.05
C PHE A 6 5.03 4.69 4.44
N VAL A 7 4.95 4.78 3.11
CA VAL A 7 4.05 5.71 2.41
C VAL A 7 3.21 4.94 1.38
N LEU A 8 1.88 5.13 1.43
CA LEU A 8 0.92 4.54 0.49
C LEU A 8 0.17 5.63 -0.30
N PRO A 9 0.65 6.05 -1.48
CA PRO A 9 -0.13 6.86 -2.42
C PRO A 9 -1.07 5.97 -3.26
N PHE A 10 -2.33 6.36 -3.41
CA PHE A 10 -3.37 5.64 -4.14
C PHE A 10 -3.90 6.44 -5.34
N PHE A 11 -4.28 5.73 -6.40
CA PHE A 11 -4.88 6.27 -7.62
C PHE A 11 -6.23 5.56 -7.90
N CYS A 12 -7.32 6.31 -8.04
CA CYS A 12 -8.64 5.78 -8.38
C CYS A 12 -8.95 6.08 -9.86
N VAL A 13 -8.94 5.06 -10.74
CA VAL A 13 -9.28 5.24 -12.16
C VAL A 13 -10.77 4.98 -12.38
N LEU A 14 -11.54 6.06 -12.56
CA LEU A 14 -12.73 6.03 -13.41
C LEU A 14 -12.25 6.18 -14.86
N ALA A 15 -12.44 5.12 -15.65
CA ALA A 15 -12.41 5.09 -17.12
C ALA A 15 -11.05 5.08 -17.87
N THR A 16 -10.72 3.88 -18.39
CA THR A 16 -10.20 3.57 -19.74
C THR A 16 -8.75 3.92 -20.17
N ILE A 17 -8.06 2.83 -20.57
CA ILE A 17 -7.06 2.64 -21.65
C ILE A 17 -5.59 2.40 -21.25
N LEU A 18 -5.21 1.13 -21.42
CA LEU A 18 -3.93 0.54 -21.84
C LEU A 18 -2.77 1.50 -22.20
N MET A 19 -1.58 1.22 -21.65
CA MET A 19 -0.41 0.84 -22.46
C MET A 19 0.70 0.17 -21.62
N VAL A 20 1.46 -0.68 -22.30
CA VAL A 20 2.38 -1.72 -21.83
C VAL A 20 3.85 -1.23 -21.92
N VAL A 21 4.75 -1.88 -21.17
CA VAL A 21 6.19 -2.13 -21.42
C VAL A 21 7.22 -1.33 -20.58
N TRP A 22 7.71 -2.00 -19.51
CA TRP A 22 9.09 -2.49 -19.28
C TRP A 22 10.29 -1.51 -19.25
N LEU A 23 11.07 -1.53 -18.15
CA LEU A 23 12.54 -1.75 -18.10
C LEU A 23 13.09 -1.74 -16.64
N HIS A 24 13.32 -2.95 -16.10
CA HIS A 24 14.40 -3.44 -15.23
C HIS A 24 15.10 -2.55 -14.17
N HIS A 25 15.07 -3.02 -12.90
CA HIS A 25 16.25 -3.44 -12.11
C HIS A 25 15.83 -4.38 -10.95
N PRO A 26 16.50 -5.53 -10.72
CA PRO A 26 16.11 -6.46 -9.68
C PRO A 26 16.77 -6.11 -8.34
N VAL A 27 15.98 -6.01 -7.28
CA VAL A 27 16.45 -6.22 -5.91
C VAL A 27 16.08 -7.65 -5.53
N ALA A 28 17.08 -8.51 -5.36
CA ALA A 28 16.88 -9.90 -5.03
C ALA A 28 16.37 -10.05 -3.58
N ALA A 29 15.06 -10.22 -3.41
CA ALA A 29 14.46 -10.79 -2.21
C ALA A 29 14.17 -12.27 -2.48
N ARG A 30 14.59 -13.15 -1.56
CA ARG A 30 14.38 -14.60 -1.64
C ARG A 30 12.89 -14.90 -1.83
N SER A 31 12.49 -15.38 -3.00
CA SER A 31 11.12 -15.83 -3.28
C SER A 31 10.87 -17.16 -2.58
N SER A 32 10.32 -17.09 -1.36
CA SER A 32 9.77 -18.25 -0.69
C SER A 32 8.44 -18.65 -1.33
N GLY A 33 8.44 -19.24 -2.54
CA GLY A 33 7.27 -19.90 -3.14
C GLY A 33 5.92 -19.15 -3.15
N ARG A 34 5.92 -17.81 -2.98
CA ARG A 34 4.69 -17.01 -2.94
C ARG A 34 4.12 -16.91 -4.36
N VAL A 35 2.83 -17.14 -4.47
CA VAL A 35 2.07 -17.08 -5.73
C VAL A 35 0.89 -16.14 -5.52
N ASP A 36 0.50 -15.43 -6.57
CA ASP A 36 -0.70 -14.61 -6.52
C ASP A 36 -1.92 -15.49 -6.25
N ILE A 37 -2.84 -14.96 -5.45
CA ILE A 37 -4.09 -15.61 -5.14
C ILE A 37 -5.16 -14.86 -5.94
N PRO A 38 -5.99 -15.54 -6.75
CA PRO A 38 -7.10 -14.88 -7.42
C PRO A 38 -8.15 -14.37 -6.42
N ALA A 39 -8.64 -13.15 -6.64
CA ALA A 39 -9.65 -12.55 -5.77
C ALA A 39 -10.93 -13.39 -5.76
N SER A 40 -11.39 -13.75 -4.57
CA SER A 40 -12.64 -14.50 -4.40
C SER A 40 -13.40 -13.97 -3.18
N PRO A 41 -14.53 -13.26 -3.38
CA PRO A 41 -15.11 -12.85 -4.66
C PRO A 41 -14.22 -11.88 -5.47
N ASP A 42 -14.46 -11.82 -6.78
CA ASP A 42 -13.81 -10.85 -7.66
C ASP A 42 -14.37 -9.43 -7.40
N TYR A 43 -13.69 -8.72 -6.51
CA TYR A 43 -14.06 -7.36 -6.10
C TYR A 43 -13.82 -6.31 -7.19
N LEU A 44 -12.95 -6.58 -8.18
CA LEU A 44 -12.73 -5.68 -9.31
C LEU A 44 -13.94 -5.65 -10.22
N ARG A 45 -14.65 -6.79 -10.35
CA ARG A 45 -15.90 -6.87 -11.10
C ARG A 45 -17.06 -6.18 -10.38
N THR A 46 -17.14 -6.30 -9.05
CA THR A 46 -18.28 -5.75 -8.29
C THR A 46 -18.08 -4.32 -7.85
N GLY A 47 -16.82 -3.85 -7.76
CA GLY A 47 -16.47 -2.54 -7.21
C GLY A 47 -16.76 -2.42 -5.70
N SER A 48 -17.02 -3.53 -5.01
CA SER A 48 -17.45 -3.54 -3.61
C SER A 48 -16.27 -3.69 -2.66
N GLU A 49 -16.16 -2.77 -1.71
CA GLU A 49 -15.21 -2.87 -0.59
C GLU A 49 -15.48 -4.12 0.27
N GLN A 50 -16.76 -4.50 0.45
CA GLN A 50 -17.13 -5.73 1.17
C GLN A 50 -16.56 -6.97 0.47
N ASP A 51 -16.63 -7.01 -0.86
CA ASP A 51 -16.02 -8.09 -1.64
C ASP A 51 -14.50 -8.04 -1.57
N GLY A 52 -13.88 -6.85 -1.52
CA GLY A 52 -12.44 -6.69 -1.30
C GLY A 52 -12.00 -7.28 0.06
N ILE A 53 -12.75 -7.01 1.13
CA ILE A 53 -12.53 -7.63 2.44
C ILE A 53 -12.71 -9.15 2.39
N ALA A 54 -13.73 -9.64 1.70
CA ALA A 54 -13.97 -11.07 1.54
C ALA A 54 -12.83 -11.75 0.76
N ALA A 55 -12.30 -11.10 -0.29
CA ALA A 55 -11.16 -11.56 -1.07
C ALA A 55 -9.87 -11.62 -0.22
N ILE A 56 -9.62 -10.60 0.61
CA ILE A 56 -8.50 -10.65 1.58
C ILE A 56 -8.66 -11.84 2.52
N ASN A 57 -9.85 -12.04 3.10
CA ASN A 57 -10.10 -13.15 4.01
C ASN A 57 -9.97 -14.52 3.33
N TYR A 58 -10.35 -14.64 2.06
CA TYR A 58 -10.12 -15.83 1.26
C TYR A 58 -8.62 -16.10 1.08
N ALA A 59 -7.85 -15.09 0.65
CA ALA A 59 -6.42 -15.21 0.44
C ALA A 59 -5.65 -15.55 1.73
N ARG A 60 -6.05 -14.98 2.87
CA ARG A 60 -5.50 -15.25 4.21
C ARG A 60 -5.56 -16.73 4.61
N GLN A 61 -6.56 -17.48 4.15
CA GLN A 61 -6.69 -18.90 4.46
C GLN A 61 -5.52 -19.72 3.91
N SER A 62 -4.96 -19.33 2.75
CA SER A 62 -3.78 -20.00 2.17
C SER A 62 -2.54 -19.89 3.07
N GLU A 63 -2.49 -18.88 3.94
CA GLU A 63 -1.43 -18.65 4.90
C GLU A 63 -1.79 -19.14 6.32
N ASN A 64 -2.88 -19.90 6.45
CA ASN A 64 -3.43 -20.37 7.74
C ASN A 64 -3.77 -19.23 8.71
N LEU A 65 -4.18 -18.08 8.18
CA LEU A 65 -4.63 -16.95 8.98
C LEU A 65 -6.16 -16.93 9.08
N HIS A 66 -6.64 -16.52 10.26
CA HIS A 66 -8.05 -16.28 10.49
C HIS A 66 -8.53 -15.05 9.71
N SER A 67 -9.84 -14.96 9.49
CA SER A 67 -10.47 -13.77 8.93
C SER A 67 -10.19 -12.53 9.78
N LEU A 68 -9.99 -11.39 9.11
CA LEU A 68 -9.78 -10.08 9.71
C LEU A 68 -10.86 -9.77 10.74
N GLN A 69 -10.43 -9.36 11.93
CA GLN A 69 -11.31 -8.85 12.98
C GLN A 69 -11.43 -7.34 12.84
N LEU A 70 -12.36 -6.89 12.00
CA LEU A 70 -12.57 -5.47 11.74
C LEU A 70 -13.20 -4.78 12.96
N PRO A 71 -12.81 -3.52 13.29
CA PRO A 71 -13.50 -2.75 14.31
C PRO A 71 -14.95 -2.48 13.89
N ALA A 72 -15.85 -2.37 14.87
CA ALA A 72 -17.29 -2.20 14.62
C ALA A 72 -17.59 -0.96 13.74
N ASN A 73 -16.74 0.07 13.80
CA ASN A 73 -16.90 1.29 13.03
C ASN A 73 -16.19 1.29 11.66
N TYR A 74 -15.64 0.16 11.20
CA TYR A 74 -14.83 0.08 9.98
C TYR A 74 -15.52 0.68 8.75
N TRP A 75 -16.82 0.41 8.59
CA TRP A 75 -17.59 0.86 7.43
C TRP A 75 -17.93 2.35 7.44
N GLN A 76 -17.74 3.05 8.56
CA GLN A 76 -17.89 4.50 8.64
C GLN A 76 -16.54 5.25 8.55
N LEU A 77 -15.42 4.51 8.48
CA LEU A 77 -14.09 5.09 8.30
C LEU A 77 -13.91 5.60 6.87
N SER A 78 -13.07 6.62 6.69
CA SER A 78 -12.56 6.98 5.37
C SER A 78 -11.68 5.87 4.79
N ALA A 79 -11.52 5.81 3.47
CA ALA A 79 -10.68 4.80 2.82
C ALA A 79 -9.21 4.84 3.30
N VAL A 80 -8.67 6.01 3.65
CA VAL A 80 -7.34 6.16 4.29
C VAL A 80 -7.30 5.41 5.63
N GLN A 81 -8.32 5.62 6.47
CA GLN A 81 -8.41 4.96 7.78
C GLN A 81 -8.68 3.45 7.66
N GLN A 82 -9.45 3.03 6.65
CA GLN A 82 -9.65 1.62 6.33
C GLN A 82 -8.34 0.95 5.96
N GLN A 83 -7.56 1.51 5.03
CA GLN A 83 -6.22 1.01 4.68
C GLN A 83 -5.31 0.91 5.90
N PHE A 84 -5.31 1.93 6.76
CA PHE A 84 -4.52 1.91 7.99
C PHE A 84 -4.90 0.75 8.92
N VAL A 85 -6.21 0.53 9.11
CA VAL A 85 -6.71 -0.61 9.90
C VAL A 85 -6.26 -1.92 9.29
N LEU A 86 -6.45 -2.10 7.98
CA LEU A 86 -6.12 -3.35 7.29
C LEU A 86 -4.61 -3.65 7.32
N VAL A 87 -3.75 -2.67 7.03
CA VAL A 87 -2.29 -2.81 7.13
C VAL A 87 -1.89 -3.28 8.53
N ASN A 88 -2.46 -2.68 9.57
CA ASN A 88 -2.14 -3.04 10.94
C ASN A 88 -2.67 -4.42 11.33
N LEU A 89 -3.87 -4.81 10.89
CA LEU A 89 -4.39 -6.17 11.11
C LEU A 89 -3.50 -7.23 10.42
N GLU A 90 -3.10 -6.97 9.18
CA GLU A 90 -2.16 -7.82 8.44
C GLU A 90 -0.81 -7.97 9.19
N ARG A 91 -0.30 -6.89 9.78
CA ARG A 91 0.93 -6.92 10.58
C ARG A 91 0.74 -7.67 11.90
N THR A 92 -0.27 -7.32 12.69
CA THR A 92 -0.45 -7.88 14.05
C THR A 92 -0.77 -9.37 14.02
N ASP A 93 -1.55 -9.83 13.04
CA ASP A 93 -1.89 -11.25 12.91
C ASP A 93 -0.69 -12.11 12.50
N ARG A 94 0.41 -11.49 12.04
CA ARG A 94 1.71 -12.11 11.77
C ARG A 94 2.76 -11.81 12.84
N GLY A 95 2.34 -11.30 14.00
CA GLY A 95 3.21 -11.04 15.15
C GLY A 95 4.10 -9.80 15.01
N LEU A 96 3.81 -8.91 14.06
CA LEU A 96 4.53 -7.65 13.90
C LEU A 96 3.88 -6.53 14.72
N HIS A 97 4.67 -5.55 15.12
CA HIS A 97 4.14 -4.34 15.76
C HIS A 97 3.32 -3.50 14.77
N PRO A 98 2.19 -2.92 15.22
CA PRO A 98 1.42 -2.01 14.39
C PRO A 98 2.22 -0.74 14.08
N LEU A 99 2.03 -0.21 12.87
CA LEU A 99 2.52 1.10 12.45
C LEU A 99 1.69 2.20 13.10
N GLN A 100 2.35 3.31 13.43
CA GLN A 100 1.68 4.54 13.87
C GLN A 100 1.49 5.48 12.68
N MET A 101 0.29 6.06 12.55
CA MET A 101 0.05 7.04 11.51
C MET A 101 0.83 8.34 11.80
N ASP A 102 1.54 8.86 10.81
CA ASP A 102 2.25 10.13 10.89
C ASP A 102 1.62 11.16 9.95
N ALA A 103 1.22 12.30 10.51
CA ALA A 103 0.48 13.32 9.77
C ALA A 103 1.29 13.96 8.63
N ASN A 104 2.60 14.17 8.81
CA ASN A 104 3.44 14.78 7.79
C ASN A 104 3.63 13.82 6.61
N LEU A 105 3.70 12.51 6.88
CA LEU A 105 3.74 11.49 5.85
C LEU A 105 2.43 11.36 5.11
N SER A 106 1.31 11.35 5.82
CA SER A 106 0.00 11.30 5.17
C SER A 106 -0.22 12.53 4.28
N GLN A 107 0.24 13.71 4.70
CA GLN A 107 0.21 14.91 3.86
C GLN A 107 1.08 14.76 2.61
N MET A 108 2.32 14.25 2.75
CA MET A 108 3.20 13.99 1.61
C MET A 108 2.59 12.94 0.66
N ALA A 109 2.02 11.86 1.20
CA ALA A 109 1.36 10.80 0.45
C ALA A 109 0.22 11.37 -0.39
N ALA A 110 -0.69 12.13 0.23
CA ALA A 110 -1.85 12.72 -0.43
C ALA A 110 -1.43 13.74 -1.50
N ALA A 111 -0.42 14.57 -1.23
CA ALA A 111 0.14 15.48 -2.22
C ALA A 111 0.74 14.74 -3.42
N TYR A 112 1.36 13.59 -3.19
CA TYR A 112 1.94 12.78 -4.27
C TYR A 112 0.87 12.04 -5.08
N SER A 113 -0.14 11.45 -4.43
CA SER A 113 -1.34 10.91 -5.11
C SER A 113 -1.98 11.95 -6.03
N LYS A 114 -2.17 13.17 -5.51
CA LYS A 114 -2.69 14.29 -6.29
C LYS A 114 -1.77 14.68 -7.44
N GLN A 115 -0.46 14.73 -7.23
CA GLN A 115 0.50 15.07 -8.30
C GLN A 115 0.49 14.04 -9.42
N MET A 116 0.45 12.74 -9.08
CA MET A 116 0.31 11.65 -10.05
C MET A 116 -0.93 11.85 -10.91
N LEU A 117 -2.06 12.22 -10.28
CA LEU A 117 -3.32 12.49 -10.98
C LEU A 117 -3.22 13.74 -11.87
N ASP A 118 -2.76 14.86 -11.33
CA ASP A 118 -2.70 16.15 -12.04
C ASP A 118 -1.78 16.09 -13.27
N LEU A 119 -0.72 15.27 -13.21
CA LEU A 119 0.31 15.17 -14.24
C LEU A 119 0.21 13.88 -15.08
N ASN A 120 -0.84 13.07 -14.88
CA ASN A 120 -1.09 11.82 -15.61
C ASN A 120 0.12 10.86 -15.65
N PHE A 121 0.70 10.55 -14.50
CA PHE A 121 1.76 9.55 -14.39
C PHE A 121 1.55 8.64 -13.17
N PHE A 122 2.10 7.43 -13.23
CA PHE A 122 2.14 6.49 -12.12
C PHE A 122 3.55 5.95 -11.99
N SER A 123 4.30 6.46 -11.00
CA SER A 123 5.71 6.11 -10.80
C SER A 123 6.18 6.54 -9.42
N HIS A 124 7.19 5.87 -8.88
CA HIS A 124 7.92 6.32 -7.68
C HIS A 124 8.76 7.59 -7.93
N THR A 125 9.00 7.95 -9.20
CA THR A 125 9.75 9.13 -9.59
C THR A 125 8.84 10.15 -10.26
N SER A 126 8.77 11.34 -9.67
CA SER A 126 8.05 12.48 -10.21
C SER A 126 8.79 13.10 -11.40
N PRO A 127 8.10 13.49 -12.48
CA PRO A 127 8.70 14.25 -13.57
C PRO A 127 9.13 15.67 -13.15
N ILE A 128 8.62 16.19 -12.03
CA ILE A 128 8.90 17.56 -11.56
C ILE A 128 9.49 17.64 -10.15
N GLY A 129 9.43 16.55 -9.38
CA GLY A 129 9.82 16.50 -7.97
C GLY A 129 10.86 15.43 -7.62
N GLY A 130 11.37 14.70 -8.62
CA GLY A 130 12.39 13.66 -8.42
C GLY A 130 11.88 12.40 -7.73
N THR A 131 12.80 11.66 -7.13
CA THR A 131 12.55 10.35 -6.51
C THR A 131 11.80 10.44 -5.19
N PHE A 132 11.36 9.30 -4.65
CA PHE A 132 10.83 9.22 -3.29
C PHE A 132 11.79 9.77 -2.22
N ALA A 133 13.09 9.49 -2.37
CA ALA A 133 14.12 10.03 -1.48
C ALA A 133 14.20 11.56 -1.58
N ASP A 134 14.11 12.13 -2.78
CA ASP A 134 14.09 13.58 -2.97
C ASP A 134 12.86 14.23 -2.30
N ARG A 135 11.69 13.58 -2.41
CA ARG A 135 10.46 14.04 -1.73
C ARG A 135 10.60 14.04 -0.20
N ILE A 136 11.20 13.00 0.38
CA ILE A 136 11.48 12.95 1.82
C ILE A 136 12.49 14.03 2.22
N ASN A 137 13.63 14.10 1.53
CA ASN A 137 14.73 15.00 1.87
C ASN A 137 14.35 16.48 1.72
N SER A 138 13.45 16.78 0.79
CA SER A 138 12.96 18.14 0.55
C SER A 138 11.86 18.58 1.53
N ASN A 139 11.30 17.65 2.32
CA ASN A 139 10.28 17.97 3.31
C ASN A 139 10.93 18.13 4.71
N PRO A 140 11.12 19.37 5.21
CA PRO A 140 11.85 19.64 6.44
C PRO A 140 11.18 19.05 7.69
N ALA A 141 9.87 18.79 7.65
CA ALA A 141 9.17 18.17 8.77
C ALA A 141 9.58 16.71 8.97
N ILE A 142 10.14 16.05 7.93
CA ILE A 142 10.33 14.60 7.90
C ILE A 142 11.77 14.20 7.56
N ALA A 143 12.53 15.02 6.81
CA ALA A 143 13.86 14.73 6.28
C ALA A 143 14.90 14.21 7.30
N THR A 144 14.82 14.63 8.57
CA THR A 144 15.80 14.25 9.61
C THR A 144 15.28 13.19 10.58
N GLN A 145 14.06 12.70 10.38
CA GLN A 145 13.37 11.85 11.35
C GLN A 145 13.56 10.35 11.09
N TYR A 146 14.13 9.96 9.94
CA TYR A 146 14.16 8.55 9.53
C TYR A 146 15.53 8.05 9.08
N TYR A 147 15.73 6.73 9.18
CA TYR A 147 16.93 6.03 8.68
C TYR A 147 16.61 4.97 7.61
N LEU A 148 15.33 4.63 7.47
CA LEU A 148 14.78 3.67 6.50
C LEU A 148 13.41 4.20 6.06
N ALA A 149 13.12 4.11 4.77
CA ALA A 149 11.83 4.48 4.22
C ALA A 149 11.48 3.57 3.04
N ALA A 150 10.19 3.29 2.88
CA ALA A 150 9.62 2.52 1.80
C ALA A 150 8.33 3.18 1.29
N GLU A 151 8.02 2.96 0.01
CA GLU A 151 6.82 3.47 -0.65
C GLU A 151 6.16 2.31 -1.42
N ASN A 152 4.84 2.17 -1.31
CA ASN A 152 4.05 1.35 -2.25
C ASN A 152 3.04 2.25 -2.95
N LEU A 153 2.83 2.04 -4.25
CA LEU A 153 1.85 2.76 -5.04
C LEU A 153 0.78 1.78 -5.52
N ALA A 154 -0.50 2.16 -5.46
CA ALA A 154 -1.58 1.35 -6.01
C ALA A 154 -2.50 2.20 -6.89
N GLY A 155 -2.96 1.59 -7.98
CA GLY A 155 -3.99 2.13 -8.86
C GLY A 155 -5.18 1.20 -8.86
N ASN A 156 -6.03 1.26 -7.82
CA ASN A 156 -7.15 0.34 -7.66
C ASN A 156 -8.49 1.09 -7.69
N PRO A 157 -9.53 0.57 -8.36
CA PRO A 157 -10.85 1.21 -8.41
C PRO A 157 -11.65 1.07 -7.10
N VAL A 158 -11.27 0.13 -6.21
CA VAL A 158 -11.91 -0.11 -4.91
C VAL A 158 -11.09 0.52 -3.80
N ALA A 159 -11.56 1.67 -3.32
CA ALA A 159 -10.92 2.41 -2.25
C ALA A 159 -11.01 1.66 -0.92
N GLY A 160 -9.92 1.59 -0.16
CA GLY A 160 -9.85 0.82 1.08
C GLY A 160 -9.09 -0.50 0.88
N ALA A 161 -9.81 -1.60 0.72
CA ALA A 161 -9.29 -2.96 0.68
C ALA A 161 -8.56 -3.31 -0.62
N GLY A 162 -8.91 -2.71 -1.75
CA GLY A 162 -8.34 -3.08 -3.06
C GLY A 162 -6.82 -3.01 -3.11
N ALA A 163 -6.23 -1.86 -2.72
CA ALA A 163 -4.77 -1.74 -2.66
C ALA A 163 -4.14 -2.70 -1.66
N ILE A 164 -4.79 -2.95 -0.51
CA ILE A 164 -4.23 -3.87 0.49
C ILE A 164 -4.25 -5.30 -0.03
N TYR A 165 -5.29 -5.67 -0.78
CA TYR A 165 -5.35 -6.94 -1.47
C TYR A 165 -4.19 -7.10 -2.45
N GLU A 166 -4.01 -6.13 -3.36
CA GLU A 166 -2.93 -6.15 -4.36
C GLU A 166 -1.57 -6.30 -3.67
N TYR A 167 -1.25 -5.39 -2.75
CA TYR A 167 0.03 -5.40 -2.05
C TYR A 167 0.31 -6.70 -1.32
N MET A 168 -0.72 -7.36 -0.76
CA MET A 168 -0.52 -8.52 0.09
C MET A 168 -0.65 -9.84 -0.67
N TYR A 169 -1.50 -9.93 -1.69
CA TYR A 169 -1.93 -11.22 -2.23
C TYR A 169 -1.88 -11.31 -3.76
N ASP A 170 -1.60 -10.21 -4.45
CA ASP A 170 -1.47 -10.14 -5.91
C ASP A 170 -0.33 -9.18 -6.29
N ASP A 171 0.88 -9.56 -5.88
CA ASP A 171 2.08 -8.70 -5.88
C ASP A 171 3.27 -9.34 -6.60
N SER A 172 3.08 -10.47 -7.29
CA SER A 172 4.18 -11.17 -7.97
C SER A 172 4.79 -10.35 -9.12
N ALA A 173 3.98 -9.51 -9.78
CA ALA A 173 4.43 -8.58 -10.81
C ALA A 173 5.49 -7.59 -10.29
N GLU A 174 5.42 -7.26 -9.00
CA GLU A 174 6.33 -6.34 -8.29
C GLU A 174 7.34 -7.11 -7.43
N ALA A 175 7.51 -8.40 -7.71
CA ALA A 175 8.37 -9.32 -6.98
C ALA A 175 8.12 -9.32 -5.47
N TRP A 176 6.87 -9.17 -5.05
CA TRP A 176 6.43 -9.09 -3.65
C TRP A 176 7.00 -7.88 -2.89
N GLY A 177 7.47 -6.85 -3.59
CA GLY A 177 8.07 -5.66 -3.01
C GLY A 177 7.10 -4.91 -2.10
N HIS A 178 5.84 -4.78 -2.51
CA HIS A 178 4.83 -4.10 -1.71
C HIS A 178 4.51 -4.86 -0.43
N ARG A 179 4.31 -6.18 -0.52
CA ARG A 179 4.11 -7.05 0.64
C ARG A 179 5.26 -6.96 1.62
N ASN A 180 6.49 -6.99 1.11
CA ASN A 180 7.68 -6.94 1.93
C ASN A 180 7.78 -5.62 2.70
N ASN A 181 7.41 -4.49 2.09
CA ASN A 181 7.35 -3.21 2.78
C ASN A 181 6.28 -3.22 3.89
N ILE A 182 5.06 -3.71 3.62
CA ILE A 182 4.00 -3.81 4.64
C ILE A 182 4.42 -4.67 5.83
N LEU A 183 5.16 -5.76 5.57
CA LEU A 183 5.58 -6.73 6.59
C LEU A 183 7.01 -6.50 7.12
N ASP A 184 7.64 -5.37 6.80
CA ASP A 184 8.98 -5.07 7.32
C ASP A 184 8.89 -4.73 8.83
N PRO A 185 9.53 -5.51 9.71
CA PRO A 185 9.54 -5.24 11.16
C PRO A 185 10.29 -3.96 11.54
N ALA A 186 11.18 -3.44 10.68
CA ALA A 186 11.93 -2.22 10.95
C ALA A 186 11.07 -0.97 10.82
N LEU A 187 9.99 -0.99 10.01
CA LEU A 187 9.06 0.12 9.83
C LEU A 187 8.18 0.33 11.07
N THR A 188 8.02 1.59 11.47
CA THR A 188 7.28 1.97 12.69
C THR A 188 6.21 3.02 12.45
N LEU A 189 6.31 3.77 11.35
CA LEU A 189 5.39 4.84 10.98
C LEU A 189 4.80 4.57 9.59
N VAL A 190 3.60 5.08 9.36
CA VAL A 190 2.95 5.07 8.05
C VAL A 190 2.27 6.40 7.73
N GLY A 191 2.38 6.84 6.49
CA GLY A 191 1.51 7.84 5.88
C GLY A 191 0.70 7.21 4.76
N ILE A 192 -0.59 7.52 4.70
CA ILE A 192 -1.49 7.00 3.68
C ILE A 192 -2.18 8.18 3.00
N GLY A 193 -2.22 8.18 1.67
CA GLY A 193 -2.74 9.26 0.86
C GLY A 193 -3.57 8.76 -0.32
N LEU A 194 -4.78 9.31 -0.44
CA LEU A 194 -5.73 9.06 -1.52
C LEU A 194 -5.96 10.35 -2.30
#